data_AF-A0A1Q3V6J3-F1
#
_entry.id   AF-A0A1Q3V6J3-F1
#
_cell.length_a   1.000
_cell.length_b   1.000
_cell.length_c   1.000
_cell.angle_alpha   90.00
_cell.angle_beta   90.00
_cell.angle_gamma   90.00
#
_symmetry.space_group_name_H-M   'P 1'
#
loop_
_entity.id
_entity.type
_entity.pdbx_description
1 polymer ?
#
loop_
_entity_poly.entity_id
_entity_poly.type
_entity_poly.pdbx_seq_one_letter_code
_entity_poly.pdbx_strand_id
1 'polypeptide(L)'
;MDYPARARAKIAEIHAALPADATYSMRVSALKRGYPFGERRFWPYQAWLQERAKYLRQYDPETPLGPLLDGVIFPFQTRAA
;
A
#
# COMPACT_ATOMS: atom_id res chain seq x y z
N MET A 1 12.14 -15.22 -1.59
CA MET A 1 10.70 -14.97 -1.85
C MET A 1 10.53 -13.51 -2.20
N ASP A 2 9.89 -13.19 -3.33
CA ASP A 2 9.63 -11.81 -3.75
C ASP A 2 8.35 -11.27 -3.07
N TYR A 3 8.51 -10.69 -1.88
CA TYR A 3 7.40 -10.09 -1.13
C TYR A 3 6.76 -8.89 -1.83
N PRO A 4 7.51 -7.97 -2.47
CA PRO A 4 6.92 -6.91 -3.29
C PRO A 4 6.00 -7.44 -4.39
N ALA A 5 6.41 -8.44 -5.18
CA ALA A 5 5.57 -9.01 -6.23
C ALA A 5 4.30 -9.65 -5.66
N ARG A 6 4.42 -10.39 -4.55
CA ARG A 6 3.26 -10.98 -3.86
C ARG A 6 2.31 -9.91 -3.29
N ALA A 7 2.85 -8.81 -2.77
CA ALA A 7 2.06 -7.70 -2.26
C ALA A 7 1.27 -7.04 -3.39
N ARG A 8 1.90 -6.77 -4.54
CA ARG A 8 1.23 -6.26 -5.74
C ARG A 8 0.10 -7.17 -6.21
N ALA A 9 0.38 -8.47 -6.33
CA ALA A 9 -0.64 -9.45 -6.73
C ALA A 9 -1.84 -9.41 -5.77
N LYS A 10 -1.59 -9.40 -4.46
CA LYS A 10 -2.67 -9.36 -3.47
C LYS A 10 -3.45 -8.04 -3.48
N ILE A 11 -2.77 -6.91 -3.70
CA ILE A 11 -3.42 -5.60 -3.87
C ILE A 11 -4.33 -5.60 -5.09
N ALA A 12 -3.88 -6.19 -6.21
CA ALA A 12 -4.69 -6.30 -7.43
C ALA A 12 -5.94 -7.17 -7.22
N GLU A 13 -5.82 -8.30 -6.51
CA GLU A 13 -6.97 -9.12 -6.13
C GLU A 13 -7.99 -8.33 -5.29
N ILE A 14 -7.51 -7.60 -4.27
CA ILE A 14 -8.37 -6.77 -3.41
C ILE A 14 -9.04 -5.67 -4.23
N HIS A 15 -8.29 -5.02 -5.13
CA HIS A 15 -8.82 -3.98 -6.01
C HIS A 15 -9.92 -4.51 -6.93
N ALA A 16 -9.73 -5.69 -7.54
CA ALA A 16 -10.73 -6.30 -8.40
C ALA A 16 -12.03 -6.68 -7.66
N ALA A 17 -11.95 -6.91 -6.35
CA ALA A 17 -13.11 -7.20 -5.50
C ALA A 17 -13.80 -5.93 -4.95
N LEU A 18 -13.25 -4.73 -5.18
CA LEU A 18 -13.87 -3.49 -4.75
C LEU A 18 -14.94 -3.01 -5.75
N PRO A 19 -15.99 -2.34 -5.28
CA PRO A 19 -16.91 -1.60 -6.14
C PRO A 19 -16.18 -0.56 -6.99
N ALA A 20 -16.72 -0.27 -8.19
CA ALA A 20 -16.13 0.71 -9.10
C ALA A 20 -16.07 2.13 -8.49
N ASP A 21 -17.04 2.47 -7.65
CA ASP A 21 -17.17 3.72 -6.91
C ASP A 21 -16.51 3.69 -5.52
N ALA A 22 -15.68 2.67 -5.24
CA ALA A 22 -15.05 2.52 -3.94
C ALA A 22 -14.22 3.76 -3.54
N THR A 23 -14.60 4.34 -2.41
CA THR A 23 -13.92 5.50 -1.83
C THR A 23 -12.51 5.18 -1.35
N TYR A 24 -11.68 6.20 -1.17
CA TYR A 24 -10.34 6.06 -0.58
C TYR A 24 -10.37 5.30 0.76
N SER A 25 -11.30 5.65 1.66
CA SER A 25 -11.46 4.99 2.96
C SER A 25 -11.80 3.49 2.83
N MET A 26 -12.64 3.12 1.85
CA MET A 26 -12.95 1.72 1.56
C MET A 26 -11.72 0.96 1.09
N ARG A 27 -10.91 1.57 0.21
CA ARG A 27 -9.64 1.00 -0.29
C ARG A 27 -8.66 0.75 0.86
N VAL A 28 -8.46 1.75 1.72
CA VAL A 28 -7.60 1.62 2.92
C VAL A 28 -8.08 0.47 3.81
N SER A 29 -9.38 0.42 4.08
CA SER A 29 -9.97 -0.60 4.96
C SER A 29 -9.84 -2.02 4.38
N ALA A 30 -10.09 -2.19 3.08
CA ALA A 30 -9.95 -3.46 2.40
C ALA A 30 -8.50 -3.96 2.42
N LEU A 31 -7.54 -3.08 2.15
CA LEU A 31 -6.12 -3.39 2.22
C LEU A 31 -5.66 -3.74 3.65
N LYS A 32 -6.14 -3.03 4.67
CA LYS A 32 -5.80 -3.34 6.07
C LYS A 32 -6.25 -4.75 6.47
N ARG A 33 -7.42 -5.20 5.98
CA ARG A 33 -7.97 -6.54 6.24
C ARG A 33 -7.31 -7.62 5.39
N GLY A 34 -6.94 -7.33 4.14
CA GLY A 34 -6.42 -8.29 3.18
C GLY A 34 -4.92 -8.61 3.28
N TYR A 35 -4.25 -8.28 4.38
CA TYR A 35 -2.81 -8.53 4.57
C TYR A 35 -2.49 -10.05 4.48
N PRO A 36 -1.58 -10.48 3.58
CA PRO A 36 -1.39 -11.90 3.28
C PRO A 36 -0.23 -12.60 4.00
N PHE A 37 0.64 -11.88 4.72
CA PHE A 37 1.94 -12.43 5.16
C PHE A 37 2.00 -12.82 6.65
N GLY A 38 0.85 -13.10 7.27
CA GLY A 38 0.77 -13.58 8.65
C GLY A 38 1.09 -12.49 9.67
N GLU A 39 2.23 -12.60 10.36
CA GLU A 39 2.62 -11.60 11.36
C GLU A 39 3.06 -10.29 10.70
N ARG A 40 2.69 -9.17 11.32
CA ARG A 40 2.98 -7.81 10.81
C ARG A 40 4.36 -7.33 11.26
N ARG A 41 5.39 -8.08 10.90
CA ARG A 41 6.79 -7.80 11.27
C ARG A 41 7.75 -8.06 10.13
N PHE A 42 8.96 -7.51 10.27
CA PHE A 42 10.09 -7.69 9.35
C PHE A 42 9.78 -7.29 7.90
N TRP A 43 10.57 -7.83 6.97
CA TRP A 43 10.53 -7.53 5.55
C TRP A 43 9.18 -7.75 4.85
N PRO A 44 8.40 -8.82 5.12
CA PRO A 44 7.10 -9.02 4.46
C PRO A 44 6.12 -7.88 4.73
N TYR A 45 6.10 -7.40 5.98
CA TYR A 45 5.25 -6.29 6.38
C TYR A 45 5.71 -4.97 5.75
N GLN A 46 7.02 -4.72 5.71
CA GLN A 46 7.58 -3.54 5.05
C GLN A 46 7.28 -3.50 3.56
N ALA A 47 7.44 -4.63 2.85
CA ALA A 47 7.10 -4.75 1.44
C ALA A 47 5.60 -4.49 1.19
N TRP A 48 4.73 -5.01 2.06
CA TRP A 48 3.30 -4.74 2.01
C TRP A 48 2.98 -3.24 2.16
N LEU A 49 3.56 -2.57 3.15
CA LEU A 49 3.31 -1.15 3.40
C LEU A 49 3.74 -0.27 2.22
N GLN A 50 4.89 -0.56 1.62
CA GLN A 50 5.40 0.20 0.47
C GLN A 50 4.48 0.07 -0.75
N GLU A 51 4.13 -1.16 -1.14
CA GLU A 51 3.24 -1.37 -2.30
C GLU A 51 1.82 -0.84 -2.01
N ARG A 52 1.33 -0.95 -0.76
CA ARG A 52 0.05 -0.37 -0.32
C ARG A 52 0.06 1.15 -0.48
N ALA A 53 1.12 1.83 -0.07
CA ALA A 53 1.24 3.28 -0.18
C ALA A 53 1.26 3.73 -1.65
N LYS A 54 2.02 3.05 -2.51
CA LYS A 54 2.04 3.32 -3.96
C LYS A 54 0.65 3.21 -4.59
N TYR A 55 -0.09 2.16 -4.24
CA TYR A 55 -1.46 1.98 -4.73
C TYR A 55 -2.41 3.07 -4.20
N LEU A 56 -2.38 3.36 -2.90
CA LEU A 56 -3.30 4.33 -2.29
C LEU A 56 -3.10 5.75 -2.82
N ARG A 57 -1.87 6.14 -3.15
CA ARG A 57 -1.55 7.44 -3.74
C ARG A 57 -2.32 7.74 -5.04
N GLN A 58 -2.72 6.71 -5.79
CA GLN A 58 -3.51 6.87 -7.02
C GLN A 58 -4.96 7.29 -6.76
N TYR A 59 -5.45 7.14 -5.53
CA TYR A 59 -6.85 7.35 -5.14
C TYR A 59 -6.99 8.36 -4.00
N ASP A 60 -5.88 8.97 -3.57
CA ASP A 60 -5.86 9.92 -2.47
C ASP A 60 -6.44 11.26 -2.95
N PRO A 61 -7.53 11.77 -2.34
CA PRO A 61 -8.16 13.02 -2.74
C PRO A 61 -7.25 14.25 -2.53
N GLU A 62 -6.28 14.16 -1.62
CA GLU A 62 -5.37 15.27 -1.27
C GLU A 62 -4.05 15.21 -2.06
N THR A 63 -3.81 14.16 -2.85
CA THR A 63 -2.60 14.09 -3.68
C THR A 63 -2.77 14.99 -4.90
N PRO A 64 -1.98 16.08 -5.04
CA PRO A 64 -2.01 16.87 -6.26
C PRO A 64 -1.54 15.99 -7.43
N LEU A 65 -2.30 16.00 -8.53
CA LEU A 65 -1.94 15.40 -9.82
C LEU A 65 -0.74 16.15 -10.45
N GLY A 66 0.41 16.11 -9.78
CA GLY A 66 1.70 16.64 -10.22
C GLY A 66 2.67 15.50 -10.58
N PRO A 67 3.68 15.75 -11.43
CA PRO A 67 4.30 14.74 -12.27
C PRO A 67 4.93 13.64 -11.43
N LEU A 68 4.52 12.40 -11.72
CA LEU A 68 5.15 11.11 -11.37
C LEU A 68 6.53 11.23 -10.69
N LEU A 69 6.55 11.52 -9.39
CA LEU A 69 7.80 11.55 -8.63
C LEU A 69 8.20 10.13 -8.24
N ASP A 70 9.03 9.54 -9.10
CA ASP A 70 10.25 8.84 -8.70
C ASP A 70 10.86 9.54 -7.46
N GLY A 71 11.10 8.79 -6.39
CA GLY A 71 11.96 9.27 -5.30
C GLY A 71 11.30 9.74 -4.00
N VAL A 72 10.07 9.31 -3.66
CA VAL A 72 9.62 9.42 -2.26
C VAL A 72 10.40 8.42 -1.41
N ILE A 73 11.54 8.85 -0.88
CA ILE A 73 12.24 8.22 0.22
C ILE A 73 11.31 8.31 1.44
N PHE A 74 10.80 7.17 1.91
CA PHE A 74 10.10 7.12 3.19
C PHE A 74 11.10 7.44 4.31
N PRO A 75 10.91 8.52 5.09
CA PRO A 75 11.70 8.71 6.29
C PRO A 75 11.18 7.72 7.33
N PHE A 76 11.75 6.52 7.39
CA PHE A 76 11.83 5.82 8.68
C PHE A 76 13.01 6.45 9.43
N GLN A 77 12.82 7.68 9.93
CA GLN A 77 13.64 8.12 11.04
C GLN A 77 13.17 7.29 12.24
N THR A 78 13.90 6.20 12.48
CA THR A 78 13.94 5.49 13.75
C THR A 78 14.02 6.54 14.85
N ARG A 79 12.93 6.74 15.61
CA ARG A 79 13.06 7.34 16.93
C ARG A 79 13.77 6.29 17.79
N ALA A 80 15.09 6.43 17.91
CA ALA A 80 15.88 5.81 18.95
C ALA A 80 16.24 6.90 19.96
N ALA A 81 15.89 6.60 21.22
CA ALA A 81 16.23 7.26 22.48
C ALA A 81 15.83 8.73 22.66
#